data_AF-A0AAD9Q5K4-F1
#
_entry.id   AF-A0AAD9Q5K4-F1
#
_cell.length_a   1.000
_cell.length_b   1.000
_cell.length_c   1.000
_cell.angle_alpha   90.00
_cell.angle_beta   90.00
_cell.angle_gamma   90.00
#
_symmetry.space_group_name_H-M   'P 1'
#
loop_
_entity.id
_entity.type
_entity.pdbx_description
1 polymer ?
#
loop_
_entity_poly.entity_id
_entity_poly.type
_entity_poly.pdbx_seq_one_letter_code
_entity_poly.pdbx_strand_id
1 'polypeptide(L)'
;MDDGINANGKRGKILSPAANCSFAVQPFIKKLGHEVEEIRVRALKNILFKLDHKLVCAVDLVHEKQLLINLLKWFNFSNPPLKSEVLRLLQILSKVGSFI
;
A
#
# COMPACT_ATOMS: atom_id res chain seq x y z
N MET A 1 14.24 27.66 42.57
CA MET A 1 14.05 28.69 41.52
C MET A 1 14.94 28.23 40.38
N ASP A 2 14.35 28.10 39.18
CA ASP A 2 14.93 27.67 37.88
C ASP A 2 15.68 26.31 37.87
N ASP A 3 15.54 25.41 36.90
CA ASP A 3 15.50 25.60 35.45
C ASP A 3 14.66 24.54 34.71
N GLY A 4 13.95 25.02 33.68
CA GLY A 4 14.07 24.44 32.34
C GLY A 4 13.32 23.14 32.02
N ILE A 5 12.04 23.27 31.67
CA ILE A 5 11.34 22.28 30.84
C ILE A 5 12.01 22.24 29.46
N ASN A 6 12.76 21.17 29.15
CA ASN A 6 13.27 20.91 27.81
C ASN A 6 12.23 20.11 27.00
N ALA A 7 11.38 20.83 26.28
CA ALA A 7 10.48 20.29 25.27
C ALA A 7 11.26 20.03 23.97
N ASN A 8 11.82 18.82 23.81
CA ASN A 8 12.41 18.42 22.54
C ASN A 8 11.30 18.13 21.51
N GLY A 9 11.08 19.11 20.64
CA GLY A 9 10.16 19.08 19.53
C GLY A 9 10.46 17.94 18.56
N LYS A 10 9.67 16.88 18.62
CA LYS A 10 9.50 15.97 17.49
C LYS A 10 8.68 16.67 16.41
N ARG A 11 9.42 17.43 15.60
CA ARG A 11 9.20 17.78 14.19
C ARG A 11 7.83 17.31 13.70
N GLY A 12 6.85 18.21 13.83
CA GLY A 12 5.60 18.13 13.10
C GLY A 12 5.96 18.01 11.62
N LYS A 13 5.72 16.83 11.06
CA LYS A 13 5.59 16.69 9.62
C LYS A 13 4.31 17.45 9.29
N ILE A 14 4.49 18.65 8.75
CA ILE A 14 3.43 19.44 8.14
C ILE A 14 2.73 18.49 7.16
N LEU A 15 1.54 18.05 7.54
CA LEU A 15 0.67 17.29 6.67
C LEU A 15 0.13 18.30 5.66
N SER A 16 0.73 18.32 4.47
CA SER A 16 0.13 18.96 3.32
C SER A 16 -1.27 18.37 3.09
N PRO A 17 -2.30 19.16 2.73
CA PRO A 17 -3.68 18.70 2.61
C PRO A 17 -3.96 17.92 1.31
N ALA A 18 -2.94 17.41 0.62
CA ALA A 18 -3.13 16.32 -0.33
C ALA A 18 -3.18 15.04 0.50
N ALA A 19 -4.37 14.54 0.77
CA ALA A 19 -4.60 13.33 1.54
C ALA A 19 -3.87 12.15 0.87
N ASN A 20 -2.66 11.84 1.34
CA ASN A 20 -1.94 10.63 0.96
C ASN A 20 -2.64 9.43 1.62
N CYS A 21 -3.81 9.03 1.10
CA CYS A 21 -4.61 7.93 1.64
C CYS A 21 -3.89 6.57 1.55
N SER A 22 -2.73 6.49 0.88
CA SER A 22 -1.93 5.28 0.79
C SER A 22 -1.24 4.85 2.11
N PHE A 23 -1.18 5.71 3.14
CA PHE A 23 -0.52 5.34 4.40
C PHE A 23 -1.17 4.10 5.05
N ALA A 24 -2.48 3.92 4.87
CA ALA A 24 -3.22 2.76 5.38
C ALA A 24 -2.84 1.43 4.71
N VAL A 25 -2.20 1.46 3.53
CA VAL A 25 -1.77 0.26 2.79
C VAL A 25 -0.28 -0.02 2.87
N GLN A 26 0.54 0.96 3.29
CA GLN A 26 2.00 0.84 3.43
C GLN A 26 2.47 -0.44 4.17
N PRO A 27 1.90 -0.83 5.32
CA PRO A 27 2.30 -2.05 6.01
C PRO A 27 2.01 -3.32 5.21
N PHE A 28 0.93 -3.32 4.42
CA PHE A 28 0.53 -4.46 3.61
C PHE A 28 1.37 -4.56 2.34
N ILE A 29 1.76 -3.43 1.74
CA ILE A 29 2.68 -3.41 0.60
C ILE A 29 4.00 -4.11 0.96
N LYS A 30 4.56 -3.82 2.14
CA LYS A 30 5.76 -4.51 2.63
C LYS A 30 5.54 -6.02 2.80
N LYS A 31 4.38 -6.42 3.33
CA LYS A 31 4.02 -7.83 3.55
C LYS A 31 3.73 -8.61 2.25
N LEU A 32 3.37 -7.94 1.15
CA LEU A 32 3.21 -8.60 -0.16
C LEU A 32 4.51 -9.22 -0.69
N GLY A 33 5.67 -8.67 -0.32
CA GLY A 33 6.98 -9.21 -0.70
C GLY A 33 7.54 -10.27 0.24
N HIS A 34 6.78 -10.72 1.24
CA HIS A 34 7.26 -11.67 2.25
C HIS A 34 7.40 -13.09 1.67
N GLU A 35 8.32 -13.90 2.18
CA GLU A 35 8.52 -15.29 1.74
C GLU A 35 7.37 -16.25 2.10
N VAL A 36 6.61 -15.94 3.16
CA VAL A 36 5.50 -16.78 3.65
C VAL A 36 4.24 -16.47 2.86
N GLU A 37 3.71 -17.47 2.18
CA GLU A 37 2.51 -17.34 1.34
C GLU A 37 1.30 -16.81 2.10
N GLU A 38 1.03 -17.31 3.30
CA GLU A 38 -0.13 -16.89 4.11
C GLU A 38 -0.08 -15.39 4.44
N ILE A 39 1.11 -14.85 4.75
CA ILE A 39 1.32 -13.42 5.04
C ILE A 39 1.03 -12.59 3.81
N ARG A 40 1.57 -13.01 2.66
CA ARG A 40 1.34 -12.38 1.37
C ARG A 40 -0.15 -12.35 1.03
N VAL A 41 -0.83 -13.49 1.12
CA VAL A 41 -2.25 -13.63 0.80
C VAL A 41 -3.12 -12.76 1.70
N ARG A 42 -2.87 -12.74 3.02
CA ARG A 42 -3.58 -11.84 3.94
C ARG A 42 -3.33 -10.38 3.59
N ALA A 43 -2.11 -10.01 3.21
CA ALA A 43 -1.80 -8.64 2.82
C ALA A 43 -2.57 -8.22 1.56
N LEU A 44 -2.59 -9.07 0.53
CA LEU A 44 -3.36 -8.85 -0.69
C LEU A 44 -4.85 -8.64 -0.40
N LYS A 45 -5.46 -9.55 0.38
CA LYS A 45 -6.87 -9.45 0.78
C LYS A 45 -7.17 -8.16 1.52
N ASN A 46 -6.27 -7.70 2.40
CA ASN A 46 -6.44 -6.44 3.11
C ASN A 46 -6.42 -5.22 2.17
N ILE A 47 -5.53 -5.22 1.17
CA ILE A 47 -5.46 -4.13 0.19
C ILE A 47 -6.74 -4.11 -0.66
N LEU A 48 -7.16 -5.27 -1.16
CA LEU A 48 -8.40 -5.41 -1.93
C LEU A 48 -9.62 -4.97 -1.12
N PHE A 49 -9.75 -5.44 0.12
CA PHE A 49 -10.82 -5.04 1.02
C PHE A 49 -10.86 -3.52 1.20
N LYS A 50 -9.72 -2.89 1.47
CA LYS A 50 -9.64 -1.43 1.60
C LYS A 50 -10.02 -0.70 0.30
N LEU A 51 -9.67 -1.26 -0.85
CA LEU A 51 -10.00 -0.71 -2.16
C LEU A 51 -11.50 -0.84 -2.47
N ASP A 52 -12.08 -2.03 -2.30
CA ASP A 52 -13.51 -2.29 -2.57
C ASP A 52 -14.41 -1.47 -1.62
N HIS A 53 -13.98 -1.25 -0.37
CA HIS A 53 -14.68 -0.38 0.59
C HIS A 53 -14.32 1.12 0.48
N LYS A 54 -13.57 1.53 -0.55
CA LYS A 54 -13.17 2.93 -0.80
C LYS A 54 -12.44 3.59 0.39
N LEU A 55 -11.79 2.79 1.24
CA LEU A 55 -10.91 3.27 2.30
C LEU A 55 -9.57 3.77 1.75
N VAL A 56 -9.21 3.32 0.53
CA VAL A 56 -8.11 3.83 -0.28
C VAL A 56 -8.56 3.96 -1.73
N CYS A 57 -8.05 4.95 -2.43
CA CYS A 57 -8.36 5.16 -3.84
C CYS A 57 -7.31 4.47 -4.74
N ALA A 58 -7.75 3.97 -5.89
CA ALA A 58 -6.85 3.41 -6.91
C ALA A 58 -5.84 4.45 -7.43
N VAL A 59 -6.21 5.74 -7.43
CA VAL A 59 -5.31 6.86 -7.77
C VAL A 59 -4.14 6.94 -6.79
N ASP A 60 -4.36 6.76 -5.49
CA ASP A 60 -3.24 6.78 -4.52
C ASP A 60 -2.38 5.54 -4.65
N LEU A 61 -2.99 4.38 -4.95
CA LEU A 61 -2.29 3.10 -5.09
C LEU A 61 -1.38 3.05 -6.32
N VAL A 62 -1.73 3.72 -7.43
CA VAL A 62 -0.88 3.70 -8.65
C VAL A 62 0.45 4.43 -8.45
N HIS A 63 0.50 5.39 -7.52
CA HIS A 63 1.73 6.10 -7.15
C HIS A 63 2.67 5.22 -6.29
N GLU A 64 2.17 4.14 -5.70
CA GLU A 64 2.95 3.21 -4.88
C GLU A 64 3.73 2.22 -5.76
N LYS A 65 4.88 2.65 -6.29
CA LYS A 65 5.75 1.81 -7.16
C LYS A 65 6.07 0.45 -6.53
N GLN A 66 6.27 0.38 -5.21
CA GLN A 66 6.54 -0.88 -4.50
C GLN A 66 5.36 -1.85 -4.55
N LEU A 67 4.12 -1.36 -4.54
CA LEU A 67 2.93 -2.20 -4.71
C LEU A 67 2.97 -2.88 -6.09
N LEU A 68 3.18 -2.11 -7.16
CA LEU A 68 3.24 -2.63 -8.53
C LEU A 68 4.37 -3.67 -8.67
N ILE A 69 5.56 -3.37 -8.15
CA ILE A 69 6.69 -4.31 -8.16
C ILE A 69 6.32 -5.61 -7.44
N ASN A 70 5.71 -5.53 -6.26
CA ASN A 70 5.35 -6.72 -5.49
C ASN A 70 4.21 -7.53 -6.13
N LEU A 71 3.25 -6.88 -6.78
CA LEU A 71 2.20 -7.55 -7.55
C LEU A 71 2.76 -8.26 -8.78
N LEU A 72 3.74 -7.67 -9.47
CA LEU A 72 4.41 -8.34 -10.61
C LEU A 72 5.28 -9.50 -10.15
N LYS A 73 6.08 -9.31 -9.08
CA LYS A 73 6.87 -10.39 -8.45
C LYS A 73 6.00 -11.55 -7.96
N TRP A 74 4.72 -11.30 -7.68
CA TRP A 74 3.78 -12.35 -7.30
C TRP A 74 3.72 -13.49 -8.33
N PHE A 75 3.85 -13.19 -9.63
CA PHE A 75 3.82 -14.20 -10.68
C PHE A 75 5.13 -14.97 -10.84
N ASN A 76 6.20 -14.55 -10.18
CA ASN A 76 7.50 -15.22 -10.22
C ASN A 76 7.60 -16.39 -9.23
N PHE A 77 6.61 -16.57 -8.34
CA PHE A 77 6.54 -17.75 -7.47
C PHE A 77 6.07 -18.97 -8.28
N SER A 78 6.54 -20.18 -7.93
CA SER A 78 6.22 -21.41 -8.68
C SER A 78 4.72 -21.75 -8.71
N ASN A 79 3.99 -21.45 -7.63
CA ASN A 79 2.53 -21.63 -7.57
C ASN A 79 1.84 -20.45 -6.86
N PRO A 80 1.67 -19.30 -7.53
CA PRO A 80 1.09 -18.12 -6.90
C PRO A 80 -0.40 -18.32 -6.60
N PRO A 81 -0.86 -18.12 -5.35
CA PRO A 81 -2.28 -18.14 -5.03
C PRO A 81 -2.96 -16.85 -5.52
N LEU A 82 -4.29 -16.91 -5.71
CA LEU A 82 -5.14 -15.73 -6.00
C LEU A 82 -4.71 -14.89 -7.22
N LYS A 83 -4.16 -15.52 -8.26
CA LYS A 83 -3.74 -14.85 -9.50
C LYS A 83 -4.80 -13.92 -10.08
N SER A 84 -6.06 -14.37 -10.10
CA SER A 84 -7.19 -13.61 -10.63
C SER A 84 -7.40 -12.29 -9.88
N GLU A 85 -7.24 -12.30 -8.56
CA GLU A 85 -7.38 -11.11 -7.72
C GLU A 85 -6.21 -10.13 -7.92
N VAL A 86 -4.99 -10.65 -8.06
CA VAL A 86 -3.82 -9.84 -8.40
C VAL A 86 -3.97 -9.19 -9.77
N LEU A 87 -4.45 -9.93 -10.77
CA LEU A 87 -4.74 -9.42 -12.10
C LEU A 87 -5.87 -8.38 -12.08
N ARG A 88 -6.95 -8.63 -11.33
CA ARG A 88 -8.04 -7.67 -11.14
C ARG A 88 -7.50 -6.36 -10.56
N LEU A 89 -6.66 -6.43 -9.53
CA LEU A 89 -6.04 -5.25 -8.94
C LEU A 89 -5.17 -4.51 -9.96
N LEU A 90 -4.29 -5.22 -10.67
CA LEU A 90 -3.46 -4.61 -11.73
C LEU A 90 -4.30 -3.95 -12.83
N GLN A 91 -5.42 -4.57 -13.23
CA GLN A 91 -6.35 -4.02 -14.21
C GLN A 91 -7.04 -2.74 -13.72
N ILE A 92 -7.42 -2.68 -12.43
CA ILE A 92 -7.98 -1.48 -11.83
C ILE A 92 -6.93 -0.36 -11.83
N LEU A 93 -5.69 -0.66 -11.41
CA LEU A 93 -4.60 0.31 -11.36
C LEU A 93 -4.20 0.81 -12.75
N SER A 94 -4.17 -0.06 -13.76
CA SER A 94 -3.81 0.33 -15.14
C SER A 94 -4.82 1.27 -15.79
N LYS A 95 -6.12 1.06 -15.52
CA LYS A 95 -7.18 1.97 -15.99
C LYS A 95 -7.04 3.38 -15.42
N VAL A 96 -6.58 3.50 -14.19
CA VAL A 96 -6.37 4.81 -13.54
C VAL A 96 -5.11 5.49 -14.08
N GLY A 97 -4.02 4.73 -14.24
CA GLY A 97 -2.77 5.27 -14.77
C GLY A 97 -2.85 5.76 -16.22
N SER A 98 -3.84 5.32 -17.00
CA SER A 98 -4.03 5.76 -18.39
C SER A 98 -4.62 7.18 -18.54
N PHE A 99 -5.07 7.80 -17.45
CA PHE A 99 -5.64 9.16 -17.44
C PHE A 99 -4.69 10.22 -16.85
N ILE A 100 -3.44 9.84 -16.53
CA ILE A 100 -2.39 10.72 -16.00
C ILE A 100 -1.34 10.92 -17.10
#